data_AF-A0A966MQL0-F1
#
_entry.id   AF-A0A966MQL0-F1
#
_cell.length_a   1.000
_cell.length_b   1.000
_cell.length_c   1.000
_cell.angle_alpha   90.00
_cell.angle_beta   90.00
_cell.angle_gamma   90.00
#
_symmetry.space_group_name_H-M   'P 1'
#
loop_
_entity.id
_entity.type
_entity.pdbx_description
1 polymer ?
#
loop_
_entity_poly.entity_id
_entity_poly.type
_entity_poly.pdbx_seq_one_letter_code
_entity_poly.pdbx_strand_id
1 'polypeptide(L)' 'ERSPVSADAAPKGAGCGLYEAAFREALQLVADADGAVDHVMCRTRGDSSCQWRADWRRR' A
#
# COMPACT_ATOMS: atom_id res chain seq x y z
N GLU A 1 8.20 14.69 -9.07
CA GLU A 1 7.19 14.17 -8.11
C GLU A 1 7.88 13.89 -6.79
N ARG A 2 7.38 14.44 -5.67
CA ARG A 2 8.02 14.32 -4.35
C ARG A 2 7.44 13.09 -3.65
N SER A 3 8.29 12.12 -3.33
CA SER A 3 7.88 10.92 -2.59
C SER A 3 7.35 11.29 -1.20
N PRO A 4 6.40 10.52 -0.66
CA PRO A 4 5.97 10.67 0.72
C PRO A 4 7.13 10.40 1.68
N VAL A 5 7.23 11.20 2.75
CA VAL A 5 8.33 11.09 3.75
C VAL A 5 8.41 9.68 4.32
N SER A 6 7.29 9.04 4.65
CA SER A 6 7.26 7.69 5.22
C SER A 6 7.71 6.60 4.23
N ALA A 7 7.55 6.80 2.92
CA ALA A 7 7.97 5.82 1.92
C ALA A 7 9.50 5.67 1.85
N ASP A 8 10.22 6.79 2.01
CA ASP A 8 11.69 6.82 1.93
C ASP A 8 12.38 6.90 3.32
N ALA A 9 11.66 7.24 4.41
CA ALA A 9 12.25 7.41 5.74
C ALA A 9 12.48 6.12 6.53
N ALA A 10 11.81 5.03 6.17
CA ALA A 10 11.79 3.82 6.98
C ALA A 10 12.69 2.71 6.36
N PRO A 11 13.66 2.16 7.12
CA PRO A 11 14.54 1.11 6.62
C PRO A 11 13.77 -0.09 6.07
N LYS A 12 14.29 -0.69 5.00
CA LYS A 12 13.76 -1.94 4.41
C LYS A 12 12.27 -1.89 4.02
N GLY A 13 11.71 -0.69 3.83
CA GLY A 13 10.33 -0.54 3.37
C GLY A 13 9.29 -0.65 4.48
N ALA A 14 9.65 -0.47 5.75
CA ALA A 14 8.67 -0.46 6.86
C ALA A 14 7.57 0.60 6.68
N GLY A 15 7.84 1.66 5.92
CA GLY A 15 6.83 2.64 5.52
C GLY A 15 5.74 2.09 4.60
N CYS A 16 6.03 1.03 3.83
CA CYS A 16 5.06 0.40 2.95
C CYS A 16 3.96 -0.36 3.73
N GLY A 17 4.28 -0.85 4.93
CA GLY A 17 3.28 -1.48 5.81
C GLY A 17 2.22 -0.50 6.31
N LEU A 18 2.60 0.75 6.57
CA LEU A 18 1.65 1.83 6.89
C LEU A 18 0.66 2.05 5.74
N TYR A 19 1.17 2.11 4.50
CA TYR A 19 0.32 2.30 3.31
C TYR A 19 -0.58 1.09 3.05
N GLU A 20 -0.05 -0.12 3.18
CA GLU A 20 -0.83 -1.35 3.05
C GLU A 20 -2.01 -1.38 4.05
N ALA A 21 -1.76 -1.05 5.31
CA ALA A 21 -2.81 -0.93 6.32
C ALA A 21 -3.83 0.15 5.95
N ALA A 22 -3.37 1.33 5.52
CA ALA A 22 -4.27 2.42 5.11
C ALA A 22 -5.17 2.03 3.93
N PHE A 23 -4.65 1.29 2.94
CA PHE A 23 -5.46 0.80 1.82
C PHE A 23 -6.50 -0.24 2.25
N ARG A 24 -6.15 -1.14 3.18
CA ARG A 24 -7.10 -2.13 3.74
C ARG A 24 -8.24 -1.45 4.49
N GLU A 25 -7.93 -0.48 5.35
CA GLU A 25 -8.94 0.30 6.07
C GLU A 25 -9.83 1.10 5.11
N ALA A 26 -9.24 1.68 4.05
CA ALA A 26 -10.02 2.39 3.03
C ALA A 26 -10.99 1.49 2.28
N LEU A 27 -10.59 0.24 1.94
CA LEU A 27 -11.50 -0.73 1.32
C LEU A 27 -12.71 -1.03 2.22
N GLN A 28 -12.47 -1.20 3.52
CA GLN A 28 -13.52 -1.47 4.48
C GLN A 28 -14.45 -0.27 4.68
N LEU A 29 -13.88 0.91 4.92
CA LEU A 29 -14.66 2.09 5.33
C LEU A 29 -15.30 2.84 4.16
N VAL A 30 -14.67 2.82 2.97
CA VAL A 30 -15.12 3.59 1.81
C VAL A 30 -15.85 2.72 0.79
N ALA A 31 -15.35 1.51 0.54
CA ALA A 31 -15.89 0.63 -0.49
C ALA A 31 -16.85 -0.45 0.05
N ASP A 32 -17.03 -0.54 1.37
CA ASP A 32 -17.76 -1.61 2.06
C ASP A 32 -17.36 -2.99 1.53
N ALA A 33 -16.04 -3.17 1.40
CA ALA A 33 -15.43 -4.31 0.79
C ALA A 33 -14.34 -4.91 1.68
N ASP A 34 -14.17 -6.22 1.53
CA ASP A 34 -13.10 -6.97 2.16
C ASP A 34 -12.23 -7.63 1.08
N GLY A 35 -10.94 -7.79 1.36
CA GLY A 35 -10.00 -8.26 0.36
C GLY A 35 -8.53 -8.18 0.76
N ALA A 36 -7.71 -8.81 -0.08
CA ALA A 36 -6.26 -8.76 0.04
C ALA A 36 -5.73 -7.50 -0.66
N VAL A 37 -4.72 -6.88 -0.07
CA VAL A 37 -3.95 -5.79 -0.70
C VAL A 37 -2.51 -6.26 -0.83
N ASP A 38 -2.10 -6.60 -2.05
CA ASP A 38 -0.75 -7.06 -2.34
C ASP A 38 0.14 -5.88 -2.73
N HIS A 39 1.32 -5.80 -2.12
CA HIS A 39 2.34 -4.81 -2.48
C HIS A 39 3.20 -5.31 -3.66
N VAL A 40 2.72 -5.06 -4.88
CA VAL A 40 3.25 -5.65 -6.12
C VAL A 40 4.53 -5.00 -6.65
N MET A 41 4.75 -3.71 -6.42
CA MET A 41 6.01 -3.01 -6.76
C MET A 41 6.47 -2.20 -5.56
N CYS A 42 7.78 -2.14 -5.31
CA CYS A 42 8.35 -1.42 -4.18
C CYS A 42 9.68 -0.75 -4.51
N ARG A 43 9.78 0.53 -4.14
CA ARG A 43 11.00 1.32 -4.28
C ARG A 43 12.19 0.72 -3.54
N THR A 44 11.98 0.09 -2.39
CA THR A 44 13.06 -0.55 -1.63
C THR A 44 13.58 -1.83 -2.29
N ARG A 45 12.83 -2.38 -3.26
CA ARG A 45 13.25 -3.49 -4.13
C ARG A 45 13.89 -3.01 -5.45
N GLY A 46 13.95 -1.70 -5.69
CA GLY A 46 14.50 -1.10 -6.90
C GLY A 46 13.46 -0.69 -7.95
N ASP A 47 12.16 -0.82 -7.66
CA ASP A 47 11.10 -0.33 -8.55
C ASP A 47 11.01 1.21 -8.57
N SER A 48 10.47 1.79 -9.64
CA SER A 48 10.32 3.25 -9.76
C SER A 48 9.34 3.84 -8.74
N SER A 49 8.27 3.11 -8.43
CA SER A 49 7.22 3.50 -7.49
C SER A 49 6.70 2.30 -6.70
N CYS A 50 6.12 2.58 -5.53
CA CYS A 50 5.36 1.56 -4.81
C CYS A 50 3.98 1.44 -5.44
N GLN A 51 3.54 0.21 -5.73
CA GLN A 51 2.21 -0.07 -6.27
C GLN A 51 1.56 -1.19 -5.49
N TRP A 52 0.25 -1.05 -5.28
CA TRP A 52 -0.57 -2.02 -4.58
C TRP A 52 -1.70 -2.50 -5.49
N ARG A 53 -2.01 -3.78 -5.39
CA ARG A 53 -3.15 -4.39 -6.06
C ARG A 53 -4.11 -4.88 -5.00
N ALA A 54 -5.34 -4.39 -5.05
CA ALA A 54 -6.42 -4.90 -4.22
C ALA A 54 -7.18 -5.99 -4.98
N ASP A 55 -7.23 -7.19 -4.41
CA ASP A 55 -8.17 -8.24 -4.82
C ASP A 55 -9.30 -8.27 -3.77
N TRP A 56 -10.48 -7.80 -4.17
CA TRP A 56 -11.57 -7.58 -3.24
C TRP A 56 -12.93 -7.84 -3.89
N ARG A 57 -13.93 -8.09 -3.04
CA ARG A 57 -15.33 -8.18 -3.42
C ARG A 57 -16.15 -7.30 -2.47
N ARG A 58 -17.22 -6.68 -2.99
CA ARG A 58 -18.19 -6.00 -2.13
C ARG A 58 -18.87 -7.00 -1.21
N ARG A 59 -19.16 -6.56 0.01
CA ARG A 59 -19.99 -7.31 0.96
C ARG A 59 -21.44 -7.35 0.50
#